data_AF-A0A8G1R9P3-F1
#
_entry.id   AF-A0A8G1R9P3-F1
#
_cell.length_a   1.000
_cell.length_b   1.000
_cell.length_c   1.000
_cell.angle_alpha   90.00
_cell.angle_beta   90.00
_cell.angle_gamma   90.00
#
_symmetry.space_group_name_H-M   'P 1'
#
loop_
_entity.id
_entity.type
_entity.pdbx_description
1 polymer ?
#
loop_
_entity_poly.entity_id
_entity_poly.type
_entity_poly.pdbx_seq_one_letter_code
_entity_poly.pdbx_strand_id
1 'polypeptide(L)' 'MRFSAITIITLIGTAFAAKLPSGAPCKQDGSMGVCESNLCVQTPSQAQGVCK' A
#
# COMPACT_ATOMS: atom_id res chain seq x y z
N MET A 1 45.03 7.26 -2.85
CA MET A 1 43.76 8.03 -2.85
C MET A 1 42.92 7.58 -4.03
N ARG A 2 41.59 7.52 -3.86
CA ARG A 2 40.54 7.36 -4.89
C ARG A 2 39.98 5.94 -5.05
N PHE A 3 39.05 5.58 -4.17
CA PHE A 3 37.90 4.75 -4.54
C PHE A 3 36.71 5.26 -3.74
N SER A 4 36.15 6.39 -4.18
CA SER A 4 34.88 6.90 -3.66
C SER A 4 33.78 5.96 -4.16
N ALA A 5 33.54 4.89 -3.40
CA ALA A 5 32.40 4.02 -3.60
C ALA A 5 31.15 4.80 -3.20
N ILE A 6 30.42 5.31 -4.20
CA ILE A 6 29.12 5.94 -4.00
C ILE A 6 28.15 4.81 -3.63
N THR A 7 27.88 4.67 -2.33
CA THR A 7 26.84 3.81 -1.80
C THR A 7 25.48 4.41 -2.17
N ILE A 8 24.89 3.91 -3.26
CA ILE A 8 23.52 4.24 -3.64
C ILE A 8 22.61 3.51 -2.64
N ILE A 9 22.25 4.20 -1.57
CA ILE A 9 21.23 3.76 -0.63
C ILE A 9 19.90 3.94 -1.35
N THR A 10 19.43 2.88 -2.01
CA THR A 10 18.05 2.82 -2.50
C THR A 10 17.14 2.78 -1.27
N LEU A 11 16.58 3.94 -0.91
CA LEU A 11 15.48 4.02 0.03
C LEU A 11 14.29 3.26 -0.57
N ILE A 12 14.16 1.99 -0.20
CA ILE A 12 12.94 1.23 -0.43
C ILE A 12 11.91 1.85 0.51
N GLY A 13 11.17 2.83 0.01
CA GLY A 13 10.03 3.40 0.71
C GLY A 13 9.00 2.29 0.94
N THR A 14 8.98 1.72 2.13
CA THR A 14 7.89 0.87 2.57
C THR A 14 6.67 1.75 2.65
N ALA A 15 5.78 1.67 1.64
CA ALA A 15 4.47 2.30 1.72
C ALA A 15 3.77 1.69 2.93
N PHE A 16 3.75 2.43 4.05
CA PHE A 16 2.95 2.11 5.21
C PHE A 16 1.50 2.30 4.79
N ALA A 17 0.94 1.29 4.16
CA ALA A 17 -0.48 1.24 3.88
C ALA A 17 -1.19 1.27 5.25
N ALA A 18 -1.93 2.35 5.52
CA ALA A 18 -2.73 2.48 6.73
C ALA A 18 -3.64 1.25 6.83
N LYS A 19 -3.73 0.62 8.01
CA LYS A 19 -4.60 -0.54 8.23
C LYS A 19 -6.05 -0.10 8.32
N LEU A 20 -6.88 -0.55 7.40
CA LEU A 20 -8.31 -0.22 7.39
C LEU A 20 -9.13 -1.29 8.12
N PRO A 21 -10.06 -0.90 9.01
CA PRO A 21 -10.92 -1.84 9.71
C PRO A 21 -11.91 -2.52 8.75
N SER A 22 -12.44 -3.69 9.13
CA SER A 22 -13.50 -4.38 8.36
C SER A 22 -14.72 -3.48 8.19
N GLY A 23 -15.22 -3.36 6.96
CA GLY A 23 -16.31 -2.46 6.58
C GLY A 23 -15.86 -1.08 6.12
N ALA A 24 -14.57 -0.72 6.26
CA ALA A 24 -14.06 0.55 5.73
C ALA A 24 -13.87 0.50 4.20
N PRO A 25 -14.00 1.66 3.52
CA PRO A 25 -13.77 1.76 2.09
C PRO A 25 -12.29 1.57 1.77
N CYS A 26 -11.98 0.59 0.92
CA CYS A 26 -10.62 0.29 0.48
C CYS A 26 -10.49 0.45 -1.03
N LYS A 27 -9.27 0.50 -1.52
CA LYS A 27 -9.00 0.43 -2.96
C LYS A 27 -7.98 -0.67 -3.24
N GLN A 28 -8.18 -1.39 -4.33
CA GLN A 28 -7.22 -2.40 -4.81
C GLN A 28 -5.86 -1.81 -5.21
N ASP A 29 -5.81 -0.50 -5.48
CA ASP A 29 -4.56 0.22 -5.73
C ASP A 29 -3.72 0.46 -4.46
N GLY A 30 -4.26 0.18 -3.26
CA GLY A 30 -3.61 0.41 -1.97
C GLY A 30 -3.44 1.88 -1.59
N SER A 31 -3.97 2.81 -2.40
CA SER A 31 -3.84 4.26 -2.21
C SER A 31 -4.58 4.76 -0.97
N MET A 32 -5.63 4.05 -0.55
CA MET A 32 -6.34 4.33 0.71
C MET A 32 -5.77 3.59 1.92
N GLY A 33 -4.82 2.67 1.71
CA GLY A 33 -4.32 1.73 2.71
C GLY A 33 -4.74 0.29 2.42
N VAL A 34 -4.38 -0.62 3.32
CA VAL A 34 -4.63 -2.07 3.20
C VAL A 34 -5.57 -2.50 4.32
N CYS A 35 -6.57 -3.32 3.99
CA CYS A 35 -7.49 -3.88 4.98
C CYS A 35 -6.72 -4.67 6.07
N GLU A 36 -7.17 -4.62 7.32
CA GLU A 36 -6.58 -5.40 8.41
C GLU A 36 -6.54 -6.91 8.08
N SER A 37 -7.62 -7.40 7.47
CA SER A 37 -7.78 -8.76 6.94
C SER A 37 -7.09 -8.99 5.59
N ASN A 38 -6.43 -7.97 5.01
CA ASN A 38 -5.86 -7.95 3.65
C ASN A 38 -6.86 -8.26 2.51
N LEU A 39 -8.16 -8.30 2.82
CA LEU A 39 -9.20 -8.60 1.84
C LEU A 39 -9.95 -7.31 1.47
N CYS A 40 -9.60 -6.74 0.32
CA CYS A 40 -10.35 -5.63 -0.27
C CYS A 40 -11.28 -6.16 -1.37
N VAL A 41 -12.58 -6.14 -1.11
CA VAL A 41 -13.60 -6.55 -2.09
C VAL A 41 -14.04 -5.32 -2.87
N GLN A 42 -13.41 -5.10 -4.03
CA GLN A 42 -13.78 -4.04 -4.97
C GLN A 42 -14.35 -4.66 -6.25
N THR A 43 -15.54 -4.24 -6.65
CA THR A 43 -16.08 -4.56 -7.98
C THR A 43 -15.44 -3.62 -9.01
N PRO A 44 -15.08 -4.09 -10.22
CA PRO A 44 -14.37 -3.27 -11.22
C PRO A 44 -15.15 -2.04 -11.69
N SER A 45 -16.48 -2.03 -11.50
CA SER A 45 -17.37 -0.89 -11.77
C SER A 45 -17.47 0.13 -10.64
N GLN A 46 -16.88 -0.13 -9.46
CA GLN A 46 -16.91 0.78 -8.32
C GLN A 46 -15.55 1.46 -8.12
N ALA A 47 -15.58 2.77 -7.83
CA ALA A 47 -14.38 3.56 -7.59
C ALA A 47 -13.60 3.13 -6.35
N GLN A 48 -14.26 2.43 -5.41
CA GLN A 48 -13.76 1.96 -4.12
C GLN A 48 -14.41 0.62 -3.80
N GLY A 49 -13.68 -0.28 -3.14
CA GLY A 49 -14.21 -1.50 -2.54
C GLY A 49 -14.43 -1.35 -1.04
N VAL A 50 -14.74 -2.46 -0.38
CA VAL A 50 -14.94 -2.52 1.07
C VAL A 50 -14.06 -3.62 1.67
N CYS A 51 -13.43 -3.31 2.81
CA CYS A 51 -12.66 -4.29 3.57
C CYS A 51 -13.57 -5.36 4.17
N LYS A 52 -13.21 -6.63 3.98
CA LYS A 52 -13.92 -7.77 4.57
C LYS A 52 -13.04 -8.56 5.51
#